data_AF-A0A2E0CIY9-F1
#
_entry.id   AF-A0A2E0CIY9-F1
#
_cell.length_a   1.000
_cell.length_b   1.000
_cell.length_c   1.000
_cell.angle_alpha   90.00
_cell.angle_beta   90.00
_cell.angle_gamma   90.00
#
_symmetry.space_group_name_H-M   'P 1'
#
loop_
_entity.id
_entity.type
_entity.pdbx_description
1 polymer ?
#
loop_
_entity_poly.entity_id
_entity_poly.type
_entity_poly.pdbx_seq_one_letter_code
_entity_poly.pdbx_strand_id
1 'polypeptide(L)' 'MKIEFKAFTSILVGMTLIGLGIGFLVGFYIPNILSNIYWVYLSAPILGLGSGFVMYGALFEDRK' A
#
# COMPACT_ATOMS: atom_id res chain seq x y z
N MET A 1 4.88 24.65 -1.59
CA MET A 1 5.38 23.27 -1.49
C MET A 1 5.38 22.69 -2.90
N LYS A 2 6.56 22.59 -3.53
CA LYS A 2 6.69 22.12 -4.91
C LYS A 2 7.09 20.65 -4.84
N ILE A 3 6.08 19.79 -4.72
CA ILE A 3 6.29 18.34 -4.71
C ILE A 3 6.79 17.95 -6.08
N GLU A 4 7.94 17.29 -6.15
CA GLU A 4 8.38 16.72 -7.42
C GLU A 4 7.38 15.64 -7.86
N PHE A 5 6.97 15.68 -9.13
CA PHE A 5 5.96 14.74 -9.67
C PHE A 5 6.31 13.27 -9.41
N LYS A 6 7.61 12.98 -9.30
CA LYS A 6 8.15 11.65 -8.97
C LYS A 6 7.85 11.23 -7.52
N ALA A 7 8.01 12.14 -6.55
CA ALA A 7 7.66 11.91 -5.15
C ALA A 7 6.13 11.73 -4.99
N PHE A 8 5.35 12.60 -5.63
CA PHE A 8 3.89 12.49 -5.67
C PHE A 8 3.42 11.14 -6.22
N THR A 9 3.98 10.71 -7.35
CA THR A 9 3.62 9.43 -7.98
C THR A 9 3.96 8.25 -7.06
N SER A 10 5.11 8.27 -6.38
CA SER A 10 5.49 7.22 -5.42
C SER A 10 4.52 7.13 -4.25
N ILE A 11 4.13 8.27 -3.67
CA ILE A 11 3.16 8.32 -2.57
C ILE A 11 1.80 7.81 -3.04
N LEU A 12 1.34 8.23 -4.23
CA LEU A 12 0.06 7.81 -4.79
C LEU A 12 0.02 6.29 -5.02
N VAL A 13 1.07 5.72 -5.61
CA VAL A 13 1.20 4.26 -5.81
C VAL A 13 1.26 3.52 -4.46
N GLY A 14 1.94 4.08 -3.47
CA GLY A 14 1.98 3.49 -2.13
C GLY A 14 0.60 3.46 -1.46
N MET A 15 -0.15 4.57 -1.54
CA MET A 15 -1.49 4.65 -0.97
C MET A 15 -2.49 3.72 -1.67
N THR A 16 -2.41 3.55 -2.99
CA THR A 16 -3.30 2.63 -3.71
C THR A 16 -3.02 1.17 -3.34
N LEU A 17 -1.75 0.79 -3.20
CA LEU A 17 -1.36 -0.54 -2.71
C LEU A 17 -1.83 -0.80 -1.27
N ILE A 18 -1.71 0.20 -0.40
CA ILE A 18 -2.24 0.10 0.98
C ILE A 18 -3.76 -0.07 0.96
N GLY A 19 -4.47 0.72 0.17
CA GLY A 19 -5.93 0.61 0.01
C GLY A 19 -6.37 -0.77 -0.51
N LEU A 20 -5.64 -1.33 -1.47
CA LEU A 20 -5.87 -2.69 -1.97
C LEU A 20 -5.66 -3.75 -0.88
N GLY A 21 -4.58 -3.63 -0.10
CA GLY A 21 -4.30 -4.53 1.02
C GLY A 21 -5.37 -4.49 2.12
N ILE A 22 -5.83 -3.29 2.47
CA ILE A 22 -6.91 -3.10 3.45
C ILE A 22 -8.24 -3.65 2.92
N GLY A 23 -8.59 -3.34 1.66
CA GLY A 23 -9.80 -3.87 1.04
C GLY A 23 -9.81 -5.39 0.97
N PHE A 24 -8.65 -6.00 0.73
CA PHE A 24 -8.48 -7.45 0.76
C PHE A 24 -8.69 -8.04 2.17
N LEU A 25 -8.11 -7.42 3.20
CA LEU A 25 -8.32 -7.81 4.60
C LEU A 25 -9.79 -7.69 5.01
N VAL A 26 -10.44 -6.57 4.70
CA VAL A 26 -11.86 -6.36 4.99
C VAL A 26 -12.72 -7.40 4.27
N GLY A 27 -12.42 -7.68 2.99
CA GLY A 27 -13.11 -8.71 2.20
C GLY A 27 -12.93 -10.12 2.76
N PHE A 28 -11.78 -10.43 3.38
CA PHE A 28 -11.54 -11.71 4.05
C PHE A 28 -12.37 -11.87 5.34
N TYR A 29 -12.48 -10.81 6.14
CA TYR A 29 -13.25 -10.84 7.39
C TYR A 29 -14.77 -10.79 7.18
N ILE A 30 -15.24 -10.43 5.98
CA ILE A 30 -16.66 -10.56 5.60
C ILE A 30 -16.94 -12.06 5.38
N PRO A 31 -17.89 -12.67 6.13
CA PRO A 31 -17.98 -14.12 6.36
C PRO A 31 -18.47 -14.96 5.15
N ASN A 32 -18.22 -14.54 3.91
CA ASN A 32 -18.80 -15.17 2.72
C ASN A 32 -17.84 -15.41 1.54
N ILE A 33 -16.56 -14.99 1.60
CA ILE A 33 -15.74 -14.90 0.37
C ILE A 33 -14.49 -15.81 0.38
N LEU A 34 -13.78 -15.97 1.50
CA LEU A 34 -12.55 -16.78 1.52
C LEU A 34 -12.44 -17.64 2.78
N SER A 35 -12.82 -18.91 2.70
CA SER A 35 -12.49 -19.92 3.73
C SER A 35 -10.98 -20.28 3.77
N ASN A 36 -10.17 -19.71 2.88
CA ASN A 36 -8.77 -20.05 2.71
C ASN A 36 -7.84 -19.01 3.35
N ILE A 37 -7.39 -19.29 4.57
CA ILE A 37 -6.58 -18.40 5.42
C ILE A 37 -5.24 -18.03 4.76
N TYR A 38 -4.70 -18.89 3.88
CA TYR A 38 -3.41 -18.64 3.23
C TYR A 38 -3.38 -17.35 2.39
N TRP A 39 -4.54 -16.95 1.86
CA TRP A 39 -4.64 -15.75 1.03
C TRP A 39 -4.50 -14.45 1.84
N VAL A 40 -4.76 -14.47 3.16
CA VAL A 40 -4.55 -13.29 4.02
C VAL A 40 -3.08 -12.91 4.10
N TYR A 41 -2.17 -13.89 4.07
CA TYR A 41 -0.74 -13.61 4.16
C TYR A 41 -0.18 -12.82 2.97
N LEU A 42 -0.86 -12.84 1.82
CA LEU A 42 -0.53 -11.98 0.68
C LEU A 42 -0.79 -10.49 0.95
N SER A 43 -1.67 -10.15 1.90
CA SER A 43 -1.89 -8.75 2.29
C SER A 43 -0.67 -8.13 2.97
N ALA A 44 0.10 -8.91 3.73
CA ALA A 44 1.28 -8.42 4.46
C ALA A 44 2.38 -7.83 3.54
N PRO A 45 2.86 -8.53 2.49
CA PRO A 45 3.83 -7.95 1.57
C PRO A 45 3.27 -6.80 0.73
N ILE A 46 1.96 -6.80 0.39
CA ILE A 46 1.32 -5.69 -0.34
C ILE A 46 1.30 -4.42 0.51
N LEU A 47 0.95 -4.54 1.80
CA LEU A 47 0.98 -3.43 2.75
C LEU A 47 2.41 -2.97 3.03
N GLY A 48 3.37 -3.90 3.14
CA GLY A 48 4.79 -3.61 3.30
C GLY A 48 5.37 -2.83 2.12
N LEU A 49 5.08 -3.26 0.89
CA LEU A 49 5.50 -2.55 -0.32
C LEU A 49 4.81 -1.19 -0.44
N GLY A 50 3.51 -1.11 -0.18
CA GLY A 50 2.75 0.14 -0.21
C GLY A 50 3.29 1.17 0.77
N SER A 51 3.55 0.76 2.02
CA SER A 51 4.18 1.63 3.02
C SER A 51 5.61 2.04 2.64
N GLY A 52 6.40 1.14 2.07
CA GLY A 52 7.72 1.45 1.52
C GLY A 52 7.69 2.51 0.42
N PHE A 53 6.72 2.46 -0.50
CA PHE A 53 6.55 3.47 -1.55
C PHE A 53 6.13 4.84 -1.01
N VAL A 54 5.27 4.86 0.02
CA VAL A 54 4.92 6.12 0.71
C VAL A 54 6.13 6.70 1.43
N MET A 55 6.89 5.86 2.15
CA MET A 55 8.11 6.29 2.85
C MET A 55 9.16 6.81 1.87
N TYR A 56 9.38 6.12 0.76
CA TYR A 56 10.29 6.56 -0.29
C TYR A 56 9.87 7.91 -0.87
N GLY A 57 8.60 8.06 -1.22
CA GLY A 57 8.09 9.32 -1.75
C GLY A 57 8.21 10.49 -0.75
N ALA A 58 8.00 10.24 0.54
CA ALA A 58 8.14 11.25 1.59
C ALA A 58 9.60 11.61 1.92
N LEU A 59 10.52 10.65 1.90
CA LEU A 59 11.92 10.85 2.32
C LEU A 59 12.82 11.38 1.20
N PHE A 60 12.54 11.01 -0.05
CA PHE A 60 13.37 11.40 -1.20
C PHE A 60 12.93 12.72 -1.85
N GLU A 61 11.87 13.37 -1.37
CA GLU A 61 11.55 14.75 -1.76
C GLU A 61 12.60 15.76 -1.25
N ASP A 62 13.26 15.45 -0.13
CA ASP A 62 14.30 16.31 0.48
C ASP A 62 15.71 16.09 -0.10
N ARG A 63 15.91 15.04 -0.91
CA ARG A 63 17.24 14.67 -1.44
C ARG A 63 17.42 15.27 -2.83
N LYS A 64 17.72 16.58 -2.86
CA LYS A 64 18.34 17.25 -4.03
C LYS A 64 19.72 16.66 -4.33
#